data_AF-A0A8J3AG61-F1
#
_entry.id   AF-A0A8J3AG61-F1
#
_cell.length_a   1.000
_cell.length_b   1.000
_cell.length_c   1.000
_cell.angle_alpha   90.00
_cell.angle_beta   90.00
_cell.angle_gamma   90.00
#
_symmetry.space_group_name_H-M   'P 1'
#
loop_
_entity.id
_entity.type
_entity.pdbx_description
1 polymer ?
#
loop_
_entity_poly.entity_id
_entity_poly.type
_entity_poly.pdbx_seq_one_letter_code
_entity_poly.pdbx_strand_id
1 'polypeptide(L)'
;MKERFKYFKGCQLTDIWYSEKESNAITEDYMKYGRGSENGVKEKNVIVLLSNFTVDSSGGDGSFEPNSTQSDWSWTLIRDSKNDKWQVDSWGY
;
A
#
# COMPACT_ATOMS: atom_id res chain seq x y z
N MET A 1 -3.55 -6.17 3.90
CA MET A 1 -2.68 -6.23 2.70
C MET A 1 -2.88 -7.53 1.92
N LYS A 2 -2.55 -8.70 2.47
CA LYS A 2 -2.69 -10.00 1.77
C LYS A 2 -4.03 -10.23 1.07
N GLU A 3 -5.15 -9.95 1.74
CA GLU A 3 -6.49 -10.09 1.13
C GLU A 3 -6.72 -9.11 -0.02
N ARG A 4 -6.18 -7.89 0.05
CA ARG A 4 -6.26 -6.90 -1.02
C ARG A 4 -5.37 -7.29 -2.21
N PHE A 5 -4.18 -7.84 -1.97
CA PHE A 5 -3.27 -8.24 -3.04
C PHE A 5 -3.85 -9.32 -3.96
N LYS A 6 -4.79 -10.16 -3.47
CA LYS A 6 -5.49 -11.15 -4.31
C LYS A 6 -6.26 -10.54 -5.49
N TYR A 7 -6.56 -9.24 -5.44
CA TYR A 7 -7.23 -8.53 -6.54
C TYR A 7 -6.25 -8.05 -7.62
N PHE A 8 -4.95 -8.09 -7.36
CA PHE A 8 -3.89 -7.78 -8.32
C PHE A 8 -3.65 -9.02 -9.16
N LYS A 9 -4.61 -9.32 -10.05
CA LYS A 9 -4.54 -10.48 -10.95
C LYS A 9 -3.29 -10.37 -11.81
N GLY A 10 -2.70 -11.50 -12.17
CA GLY A 10 -1.46 -11.53 -12.96
C GLY A 10 -0.24 -10.92 -12.25
N CYS A 11 -0.35 -10.61 -10.95
CA CYS A 11 0.77 -10.11 -10.16
C CYS A 11 1.21 -11.13 -9.10
N GLN A 12 2.51 -11.18 -8.83
CA GLN A 12 3.09 -12.01 -7.78
C GLN A 12 3.95 -11.15 -6.85
N LEU A 13 3.53 -11.06 -5.59
CA LEU A 13 4.30 -10.39 -4.54
C LEU A 13 5.62 -11.12 -4.31
N THR A 14 6.74 -10.39 -4.38
CA THR A 14 8.09 -10.93 -4.13
C THR A 14 8.60 -10.51 -2.77
N ASP A 15 8.41 -9.25 -2.41
CA ASP A 15 8.96 -8.65 -1.20
C ASP A 15 7.91 -7.79 -0.49
N ILE A 16 8.00 -7.74 0.84
CA ILE A 16 7.28 -6.79 1.68
C ILE A 16 8.19 -6.37 2.82
N TRP A 17 8.28 -5.07 3.07
CA TRP A 17 9.11 -4.56 4.15
C TRP A 17 8.55 -3.27 4.72
N TYR A 18 9.11 -2.91 5.86
CA TYR A 18 8.87 -1.64 6.53
C TYR A 18 10.15 -0.82 6.49
N SER A 19 10.03 0.44 6.05
CA SER A 19 11.07 1.46 6.16
C SER A 19 10.48 2.61 6.95
N GLU A 20 11.03 2.92 8.12
CA GLU A 20 10.51 3.99 8.97
C GLU A 20 10.58 5.35 8.26
N LYS A 21 11.68 5.63 7.56
CA LYS A 21 11.85 6.86 6.80
C LYS A 21 10.76 7.04 5.73
N GLU A 22 10.59 6.03 4.88
CA GLU A 22 9.60 6.09 3.79
C GLU A 22 8.18 6.07 4.34
N SER A 23 7.92 5.26 5.37
CA SER A 23 6.60 5.21 5.99
C SER A 23 6.21 6.55 6.60
N ASN A 24 7.12 7.23 7.29
CA ASN A 24 6.84 8.54 7.88
C ASN A 24 6.59 9.58 6.79
N ALA A 25 7.41 9.62 5.74
CA ALA A 25 7.23 10.55 4.63
C ALA A 25 5.88 10.37 3.91
N ILE A 26 5.55 9.12 3.53
CA ILE A 26 4.28 8.81 2.84
C ILE A 26 3.08 9.04 3.78
N THR A 27 3.25 8.75 5.08
CA THR A 27 2.19 9.03 6.07
C THR A 27 1.91 10.52 6.17
N GLU A 28 2.94 11.37 6.16
CA GLU A 28 2.79 12.82 6.23
C GLU A 28 1.99 13.35 5.03
N ASP A 29 2.33 12.91 3.82
CA ASP A 29 1.60 13.25 2.59
C ASP A 29 0.17 12.69 2.59
N TYR A 30 -0.02 11.45 3.02
CA TYR A 30 -1.34 10.82 3.14
C TYR A 30 -2.25 11.57 4.13
N MET A 31 -1.71 12.04 5.25
CA MET A 31 -2.45 12.81 6.25
C MET A 31 -2.79 14.21 5.76
N LYS A 32 -1.94 14.82 4.92
CA LYS A 32 -2.10 16.19 4.47
C LYS A 32 -2.91 16.34 3.18
N TYR A 33 -2.72 15.44 2.22
CA TYR A 33 -3.28 15.53 0.88
C TYR A 33 -4.06 14.28 0.45
N GLY A 34 -3.86 13.16 1.15
CA GLY A 34 -4.58 11.91 0.87
C GLY A 34 -5.86 11.77 1.69
N ARG A 35 -6.38 10.54 1.70
CA ARG A 35 -7.61 10.17 2.42
C ARG A 35 -7.52 10.40 3.93
N GLY A 36 -6.31 10.41 4.49
CA GLY A 36 -6.06 10.72 5.91
C GLY A 36 -6.52 12.12 6.32
N SER A 37 -6.57 13.05 5.36
CA SER A 37 -7.08 14.41 5.60
C SER A 37 -8.61 14.47 5.78
N GLU A 38 -9.33 13.43 5.36
CA GLU A 38 -10.80 13.41 5.30
C GLU A 38 -11.43 12.34 6.19
N ASN A 39 -10.73 11.23 6.45
CA ASN A 39 -11.30 10.06 7.12
C ASN A 39 -11.21 10.09 8.65
N GLY A 40 -10.61 11.13 9.24
CA GLY A 40 -10.50 11.31 10.69
C GLY A 40 -9.55 10.33 11.40
N VAL A 41 -8.74 9.56 10.64
CA VAL A 41 -7.71 8.70 11.22
C VAL A 41 -6.67 9.53 11.96
N LYS A 42 -6.13 8.99 13.05
CA LYS A 42 -5.00 9.60 13.75
C LYS A 42 -3.71 9.09 13.12
N GLU A 43 -2.73 9.95 12.91
CA GLU A 43 -1.43 9.60 12.30
C GLU A 43 -0.77 8.37 12.96
N LYS A 44 -0.80 8.26 14.30
CA LYS A 44 -0.31 7.09 15.05
C LYS A 44 -1.01 5.75 14.74
N ASN A 45 -2.14 5.82 14.05
CA ASN A 45 -2.93 4.69 13.58
C ASN A 45 -2.79 4.49 12.06
N VAL A 46 -1.78 5.11 11.44
CA VAL A 46 -1.38 4.90 10.05
C VAL A 46 -0.02 4.22 10.05
N ILE A 47 0.17 3.27 9.14
CA ILE A 47 1.48 2.71 8.81
C ILE A 47 1.53 2.44 7.32
N VAL A 48 2.68 2.65 6.70
CA VAL A 48 2.89 2.32 5.29
C VAL A 48 3.88 1.17 5.20
N LEU A 49 3.49 0.14 4.44
CA LEU A 49 4.39 -0.95 4.05
C LEU A 49 4.73 -0.80 2.58
N LEU A 50 5.95 -1.18 2.22
CA LEU A 50 6.42 -1.20 0.85
C LEU A 50 6.47 -2.63 0.34
N SER A 51 6.36 -2.78 -0.98
CA SER A 51 6.42 -4.08 -1.62
C SER A 51 7.00 -4.03 -3.01
N ASN A 52 7.54 -5.17 -3.43
CA ASN A 52 7.84 -5.45 -4.81
C ASN A 52 6.93 -6.57 -5.31
N PHE A 53 6.51 -6.49 -6.57
CA PHE A 53 5.80 -7.58 -7.23
C PHE A 53 6.09 -7.62 -8.72
N THR A 54 6.07 -8.82 -9.29
CA THR A 54 6.17 -9.01 -10.74
C THR A 54 4.77 -8.96 -11.36
N VAL A 55 4.71 -8.55 -12.62
CA VAL A 55 3.51 -8.50 -13.45
C VAL A 55 3.73 -9.44 -14.63
N ASP A 56 2.80 -10.35 -14.86
CA ASP A 56 2.86 -11.27 -15.99
C ASP A 56 2.51 -10.58 -17.33
N SER A 57 2.43 -11.36 -18.40
CA SER A 57 2.16 -10.86 -19.74
C SER A 57 0.76 -10.25 -19.93
N SER A 58 -0.16 -10.41 -18.98
CA SER A 58 -1.50 -9.81 -19.05
C SER A 58 -1.54 -8.34 -18.66
N GLY A 59 -0.50 -7.83 -17.98
CA GLY A 59 -0.54 -6.48 -17.39
C GLY A 59 -1.53 -6.39 -16.22
N GLY A 60 -1.85 -7.54 -15.62
CA GLY A 60 -2.89 -7.72 -14.63
C GLY A 60 -4.30 -7.56 -15.20
N ASP A 61 -5.00 -6.49 -14.85
CA ASP A 61 -6.28 -6.12 -15.45
C ASP A 61 -6.13 -5.03 -16.54
N GLY A 62 -4.89 -4.78 -16.97
CA GLY A 62 -4.51 -3.69 -17.88
C GLY A 62 -3.99 -2.45 -17.16
N SER A 63 -3.97 -2.45 -15.81
CA SER A 63 -3.47 -1.32 -15.01
C SER A 63 -1.94 -1.26 -14.91
N PHE A 64 -1.23 -2.33 -15.28
CA PHE A 64 0.23 -2.41 -15.17
C PHE A 64 0.89 -2.77 -16.50
N GLU A 65 2.13 -2.32 -16.67
CA GLU A 65 2.96 -2.72 -17.80
C GLU A 65 3.19 -4.25 -17.76
N PRO A 66 2.87 -4.99 -18.84
CA PRO A 66 3.13 -6.42 -18.91
C PRO A 66 4.62 -6.78 -18.75
N ASN A 67 4.89 -7.95 -18.17
CA ASN A 67 6.26 -8.47 -17.98
C ASN A 67 7.19 -7.50 -17.23
N SER A 68 6.66 -6.74 -16.28
CA SER A 68 7.40 -5.74 -15.52
C SER A 68 7.55 -6.13 -14.04
N THR A 69 8.37 -5.35 -13.33
CA THR A 69 8.44 -5.39 -11.87
C THR A 69 8.01 -4.03 -11.34
N GLN A 70 7.05 -4.04 -10.43
CA GLN A 70 6.71 -2.88 -9.62
C GLN A 70 7.56 -2.93 -8.35
N SER A 71 8.29 -1.85 -8.09
CA SER A 71 9.22 -1.75 -6.97
C SER A 71 8.78 -0.64 -6.03
N ASP A 72 9.00 -0.78 -4.73
CA ASP A 72 8.66 0.26 -3.73
C ASP A 72 7.17 0.65 -3.73
N TRP A 73 6.27 -0.25 -4.17
CA TRP A 73 4.83 -0.01 -4.17
C TRP A 73 4.30 0.11 -2.74
N SER A 74 3.62 1.22 -2.44
CA SER A 74 3.17 1.53 -1.09
C SER A 74 1.79 0.94 -0.78
N TRP A 75 1.61 0.55 0.48
CA TRP A 75 0.33 0.14 1.07
C TRP A 75 0.09 0.98 2.32
N THR A 76 -0.88 1.88 2.28
CA THR A 76 -1.30 2.62 3.48
C THR A 76 -2.30 1.78 4.25
N LEU A 77 -1.92 1.40 5.47
CA LEU A 77 -2.78 0.69 6.41
C LEU A 77 -3.24 1.63 7.53
N ILE A 78 -4.51 1.51 7.89
CA ILE A 78 -5.12 2.24 9.00
C ILE A 78 -5.77 1.30 10.01
N ARG A 79 -5.99 1.80 11.23
CA ARG A 79 -6.80 1.16 12.27
C ARG A 79 -7.53 2.22 13.10
N ASP A 80 -8.64 1.87 13.74
CA ASP A 80 -9.42 2.84 14.51
C ASP A 80 -8.77 3.11 15.89
N SER A 81 -8.30 2.05 16.54
CA SER A 81 -7.59 2.12 17.82
C SER A 81 -6.39 1.17 17.86
N LYS A 82 -5.59 1.26 18.93
CA LYS A 82 -4.37 0.47 19.13
C LYS A 82 -4.61 -1.05 19.06
N ASN A 83 -5.81 -1.51 19.42
CA ASN A 83 -6.16 -2.92 19.50
C ASN A 83 -6.95 -3.42 18.28
N ASP A 84 -7.34 -2.51 17.37
CA ASP A 84 -8.10 -2.87 16.18
C ASP A 84 -7.19 -3.43 15.09
N LYS A 85 -7.80 -4.20 14.19
CA LYS A 85 -7.11 -4.81 13.07
C LYS A 85 -6.73 -3.75 12.04
N TRP A 86 -5.56 -3.91 11.45
CA TRP A 86 -5.13 -3.12 10.32
C TRP A 86 -5.94 -3.44 9.07
N GLN A 87 -6.31 -2.41 8.34
CA GLN A 87 -7.02 -2.49 7.06
C GLN A 87 -6.31 -1.61 6.04
N VAL A 88 -6.37 -2.00 4.77
CA VAL A 88 -5.76 -1.23 3.67
C VAL A 88 -6.72 -0.12 3.29
N ASP A 89 -6.28 1.13 3.41
CA ASP A 89 -7.06 2.30 2.98
C ASP A 89 -6.63 2.82 1.61
N SER A 90 -5.33 2.75 1.29
CA SER A 90 -4.76 3.20 0.02
C SER A 90 -3.57 2.33 -0.41
N TRP A 91 -3.22 2.39 -1.69
CA TRP A 91 -2.05 1.75 -2.27
C TRP A 91 -1.62 2.46 -3.56
N GLY A 92 -0.34 2.40 -3.90
CA GLY A 92 0.19 3.03 -5.12
C GLY A 92 1.58 3.63 -4.95
N TYR A 93 1.95 4.49 -5.90
CA TYR A 93 3.11 5.36 -5.85
C TYR A 93 2.75 6.75 -5.33
#